data_AF-A0A9E3N5C7-F1
#
_entry.id   AF-A0A9E3N5C7-F1
#
_cell.length_a   1.000
_cell.length_b   1.000
_cell.length_c   1.000
_cell.angle_alpha   90.00
_cell.angle_beta   90.00
_cell.angle_gamma   90.00
#
_symmetry.space_group_name_H-M   'P 1'
#
loop_
_entity.id
_entity.type
_entity.pdbx_description
1 polymer ?
#
loop_
_entity_poly.entity_id
_entity_poly.type
_entity_poly.pdbx_seq_one_letter_code
_entity_poly.pdbx_strand_id
1 'polypeptide(L)'
;MSHTFTRLMLMAMILAAGPWQAARAASPFAREVPATYGKFDAGSGSLTLVVAEVVATDYLKGYDCPPTTERANPDGTTTVTFCMGPGPTWFKARILQHVAGADIGDEFYAVTGSHWGAMKVGPAEPAKLMLLNSNGTALEMLRYRSWPVTRSRDGQYHLVIQSGPIQWLPCWASSLMQEIDDGEFAADLAITREEYNSRWAEDDAAYYRVTADSARPRYAIPVARLQQGFKDVPLVAADFSCSPPIPVH
;
A
#
# COMPACT_ATOMS: atom_id res chain seq x y z
N MET A 1 66.88 34.39 -7.59
CA MET A 1 65.96 35.39 -7.04
C MET A 1 64.79 35.58 -8.00
N SER A 2 63.57 35.42 -7.50
CA SER A 2 62.24 35.90 -8.00
C SER A 2 61.83 35.57 -9.44
N HIS A 3 60.85 34.68 -9.65
CA HIS A 3 59.42 34.96 -9.96
C HIS A 3 59.23 35.81 -11.25
N THR A 4 58.36 35.48 -12.21
CA THR A 4 56.93 35.19 -12.02
C THR A 4 56.31 34.65 -13.32
N PHE A 5 55.41 33.68 -13.17
CA PHE A 5 54.40 33.24 -14.15
C PHE A 5 53.49 34.39 -14.62
N THR A 6 52.98 34.34 -15.86
CA THR A 6 51.64 34.86 -16.18
C THR A 6 50.95 33.98 -17.22
N ARG A 7 49.75 33.52 -16.82
CA ARG A 7 48.80 32.66 -17.54
C ARG A 7 47.92 33.50 -18.48
N LEU A 8 47.55 32.95 -19.64
CA LEU A 8 46.30 33.27 -20.36
C LEU A 8 45.58 31.94 -20.63
N MET A 9 44.60 31.61 -19.78
CA MET A 9 43.16 31.65 -20.08
C MET A 9 42.71 30.62 -21.13
N LEU A 10 42.44 29.39 -20.66
CA LEU A 10 41.53 28.47 -21.33
C LEU A 10 40.14 28.71 -20.73
N MET A 11 39.22 29.21 -21.55
CA MET A 11 37.82 29.42 -21.20
C MET A 11 37.11 28.06 -21.27
N ALA A 12 37.12 27.31 -20.18
CA ALA A 12 36.25 26.15 -20.03
C ALA A 12 34.86 26.65 -19.63
N MET A 13 33.90 26.62 -20.56
CA MET A 13 32.49 26.70 -20.23
C MET A 13 32.12 25.48 -19.39
N ILE A 14 32.10 25.65 -18.07
CA ILE A 14 31.46 24.71 -17.15
C ILE A 14 29.96 24.90 -17.36
N LEU A 15 29.36 24.03 -18.17
CA LEU A 15 27.92 23.76 -18.09
C LEU A 15 27.67 23.22 -16.68
N ALA A 16 27.19 24.10 -15.80
CA ALA A 16 26.69 23.73 -14.50
C ALA A 16 25.52 22.75 -14.71
N ALA A 17 25.78 21.46 -14.51
CA ALA A 17 24.73 20.49 -14.25
C ALA A 17 23.96 21.02 -13.04
N GLY A 18 22.69 21.37 -13.25
CA GLY A 18 21.87 22.02 -12.24
C GLY A 18 21.70 21.15 -10.99
N PRO A 19 21.36 21.76 -9.85
CA PRO A 19 21.20 21.09 -8.54
C PRO A 19 20.06 20.05 -8.48
N TRP A 20 19.36 19.81 -9.59
CA TRP A 20 18.21 18.89 -9.69
C TRP A 20 18.59 17.45 -10.01
N GLN A 21 19.87 17.18 -10.30
CA GLN A 21 20.37 15.82 -10.57
C GLN A 21 21.08 15.18 -9.38
N ALA A 22 21.26 15.92 -8.28
CA ALA A 22 21.99 15.48 -7.10
C ALA A 22 21.08 15.39 -5.86
N ALA A 23 19.96 14.68 -5.94
CA ALA A 23 19.22 14.21 -4.75
C ALA A 23 18.13 13.16 -5.07
N ARG A 24 18.37 12.21 -5.98
CA ARG A 24 17.83 10.86 -5.74
C ARG A 24 18.94 10.11 -5.00
N ALA A 25 19.10 10.42 -3.72
CA ALA A 25 19.89 9.57 -2.84
C ALA A 25 19.36 8.14 -3.05
N ALA A 26 20.26 7.20 -3.31
CA ALA A 26 19.87 5.80 -3.41
C ALA A 26 19.09 5.47 -2.13
N SER A 27 17.81 5.11 -2.27
CA SER A 27 16.97 4.73 -1.14
C SER A 27 17.75 3.80 -0.21
N PRO A 28 17.81 4.07 1.10
CA PRO A 28 18.57 3.25 2.03
C PRO A 28 17.95 1.86 2.22
N PHE A 29 16.75 1.64 1.68
CA PHE A 29 16.03 0.39 1.74
C PHE A 29 16.61 -0.65 0.79
N ALA A 30 16.61 -1.90 1.25
CA ALA A 30 17.15 -3.02 0.52
C ALA A 30 16.53 -3.13 -0.88
N ARG A 31 17.40 -3.20 -1.90
CA ARG A 31 17.02 -3.46 -3.29
C ARG A 31 16.95 -4.96 -3.62
N GLU A 32 17.25 -5.80 -2.63
CA GLU A 32 17.23 -7.25 -2.69
C GLU A 32 16.74 -7.79 -1.34
N VAL A 33 16.28 -9.05 -1.31
CA VAL A 33 15.81 -9.71 -0.10
C VAL A 33 17.00 -9.96 0.86
N PRO A 34 17.00 -9.41 2.08
CA PRO A 34 18.04 -9.71 3.07
C PRO A 34 18.04 -11.19 3.48
N ALA A 35 19.24 -11.76 3.65
CA ALA A 35 19.40 -13.16 4.06
C ALA A 35 18.94 -13.43 5.51
N THR A 36 18.87 -12.41 6.35
CA THR A 36 18.40 -12.50 7.74
C THR A 36 17.42 -11.37 8.05
N TYR A 37 16.47 -11.66 8.93
CA TYR A 37 15.50 -10.68 9.42
C TYR A 37 15.70 -10.44 10.92
N GLY A 38 16.23 -9.27 11.27
CA GLY A 38 16.16 -8.77 12.65
C GLY A 38 14.76 -8.24 12.90
N LYS A 39 13.96 -8.98 13.68
CA LYS A 39 12.61 -8.56 14.07
C LYS A 39 12.65 -7.14 14.66
N PHE A 40 11.78 -6.25 14.19
CA PHE A 40 11.68 -4.90 14.73
C PHE A 40 11.20 -4.92 16.18
N ASP A 41 11.74 -4.03 17.01
CA ASP A 41 11.11 -3.71 18.29
C ASP A 41 9.82 -2.96 18.01
N ALA A 42 8.71 -3.45 18.56
CA ALA A 42 7.39 -2.85 18.36
C ALA A 42 7.40 -1.37 18.78
N GLY A 43 7.03 -0.47 17.87
CA GLY A 43 6.94 0.97 18.13
C GLY A 43 8.27 1.75 18.05
N SER A 44 9.38 1.11 17.68
CA SER A 44 10.70 1.77 17.59
C SER A 44 11.05 2.33 16.20
N GLY A 45 10.21 2.09 15.19
CA GLY A 45 10.48 2.46 13.80
C GLY A 45 9.68 3.67 13.31
N SER A 46 10.13 4.25 12.20
CA SER A 46 9.39 5.32 11.52
C SER A 46 8.32 4.72 10.60
N LEU A 47 7.10 5.21 10.72
CA LEU A 47 5.99 4.75 9.90
C LEU A 47 5.94 5.45 8.55
N THR A 48 5.50 4.72 7.54
CA THR A 48 5.21 5.22 6.19
C THR A 48 3.93 4.59 5.68
N LEU A 49 3.06 5.39 5.07
CA LEU A 49 1.79 4.97 4.50
C LEU A 49 1.84 5.18 2.98
N VAL A 50 1.61 4.11 2.21
CA VAL A 50 1.67 4.13 0.74
C VAL A 50 0.52 3.38 0.12
N VAL A 51 0.14 3.75 -1.10
CA VAL A 51 -0.59 2.87 -2.02
C VAL A 51 0.43 2.15 -2.88
N ALA A 52 0.43 0.82 -2.82
CA ALA A 52 1.37 -0.01 -3.56
C ALA A 52 0.70 -1.26 -4.13
N GLU A 53 1.23 -1.75 -5.24
CA GLU A 53 0.90 -3.06 -5.78
C GLU A 53 2.00 -4.06 -5.39
N VAL A 54 1.62 -5.30 -5.06
CA VAL A 54 2.59 -6.36 -4.80
C VAL A 54 2.96 -7.01 -6.12
N VAL A 55 4.26 -7.03 -6.42
CA VAL A 55 4.79 -7.53 -7.68
C VAL A 55 5.12 -9.01 -7.52
N ALA A 56 4.60 -9.84 -8.43
CA ALA A 56 5.02 -11.24 -8.53
C ALA A 56 6.51 -11.29 -8.93
N THR A 57 7.36 -11.84 -8.07
CA THR A 57 8.81 -11.98 -8.32
C THR A 57 9.25 -13.41 -8.08
N ASP A 58 10.41 -13.78 -8.63
CA ASP A 58 10.98 -15.13 -8.50
C ASP A 58 11.29 -15.53 -7.05
N TYR A 59 11.49 -14.56 -6.15
CA TYR A 59 11.71 -14.81 -4.72
C TYR A 59 10.50 -15.44 -4.00
N LEU A 60 9.30 -15.34 -4.58
CA LEU A 60 8.10 -15.99 -4.07
C LEU A 60 8.04 -17.48 -4.43
N LYS A 61 8.91 -17.96 -5.35
CA LYS A 61 8.94 -19.36 -5.80
C LYS A 61 9.59 -20.33 -4.81
N GLY A 62 10.19 -19.82 -3.73
CA GLY A 62 10.94 -20.61 -2.74
C GLY A 62 10.18 -20.96 -1.46
N TYR A 63 8.92 -20.53 -1.30
CA TYR A 63 8.09 -20.98 -0.19
C TYR A 63 7.47 -22.34 -0.56
N ASP A 64 7.82 -23.40 0.18
CA ASP A 64 7.30 -24.76 0.06
C ASP A 64 5.79 -24.81 0.38
N CYS A 65 4.99 -24.27 -0.52
CA CYS A 65 3.59 -24.59 -0.68
C CYS A 65 3.38 -24.80 -2.17
N PRO A 66 2.74 -25.90 -2.60
CA PRO A 66 2.43 -26.08 -4.01
C PRO A 66 1.70 -24.82 -4.48
N PRO A 67 2.12 -24.13 -5.57
CA PRO A 67 1.36 -23.00 -6.11
C PRO A 67 -0.03 -23.53 -6.44
N THR A 68 -0.99 -23.30 -5.54
CA THR A 68 -2.26 -24.03 -5.59
C THR A 68 -3.09 -23.60 -6.79
N THR A 69 -2.80 -22.43 -7.38
CA THR A 69 -3.40 -22.02 -8.63
C THR A 69 -2.63 -20.86 -9.25
N GLU A 70 -1.93 -21.11 -10.36
CA GLU A 70 -1.70 -20.08 -11.37
C GLU A 70 -2.99 -19.99 -12.19
N ARG A 71 -3.79 -18.95 -11.96
CA ARG A 71 -4.96 -18.70 -12.81
C ARG A 71 -4.53 -17.71 -13.90
N ALA A 72 -4.60 -18.16 -15.15
CA ALA A 72 -4.58 -17.24 -16.27
C ALA A 72 -5.88 -16.42 -16.24
N ASN A 73 -5.73 -15.12 -16.09
CA ASN A 73 -6.81 -14.15 -16.23
C ASN A 73 -7.22 -14.06 -17.72
N PRO A 74 -8.45 -13.61 -18.04
CA PRO A 74 -8.93 -13.51 -19.42
C PRO A 74 -8.06 -12.64 -20.34
N ASP A 75 -7.26 -11.75 -19.76
CA ASP A 75 -6.30 -10.88 -20.44
C ASP A 75 -4.91 -11.51 -20.64
N GLY A 76 -4.74 -12.79 -20.27
CA GLY A 76 -3.48 -13.53 -20.38
C GLY A 76 -2.49 -13.28 -19.23
N THR A 77 -2.85 -12.49 -18.22
CA THR A 77 -2.01 -12.30 -17.03
C THR A 77 -2.16 -13.45 -16.05
N THR A 78 -1.16 -13.68 -15.18
CA THR A 78 -1.20 -14.75 -14.18
C THR A 78 -1.33 -14.18 -12.78
N THR A 79 -2.29 -14.69 -12.01
CA THR A 79 -2.34 -14.50 -10.56
C THR A 79 -1.67 -15.68 -9.87
N VAL A 80 -0.71 -15.40 -8.99
CA VAL A 80 0.01 -16.39 -8.19
C VAL A 80 -0.49 -16.31 -6.76
N THR A 81 -0.75 -17.46 -6.15
CA THR A 81 -1.15 -17.56 -4.74
C THR A 81 0.00 -18.17 -3.93
N PHE A 82 0.38 -17.56 -2.81
CA PHE A 82 1.36 -18.13 -1.88
C PHE A 82 0.90 -18.11 -0.43
N CYS A 83 1.28 -19.15 0.31
CA CYS A 83 1.04 -19.25 1.75
C CYS A 83 2.06 -18.41 2.50
N MET A 84 1.63 -17.53 3.39
CA MET A 84 2.54 -16.72 4.21
C MET A 84 2.94 -17.42 5.52
N GLY A 85 3.35 -18.68 5.43
CA GLY A 85 3.70 -19.49 6.59
C GLY A 85 4.76 -20.57 6.32
N PRO A 86 5.74 -20.77 7.22
CA PRO A 86 6.07 -19.91 8.35
C PRO A 86 6.71 -18.58 7.89
N GLY A 87 6.42 -17.49 8.62
CA GLY A 87 7.05 -16.19 8.38
C GLY A 87 8.49 -16.15 8.93
N PRO A 88 9.28 -15.12 8.62
CA PRO A 88 8.94 -13.93 7.82
C PRO A 88 8.71 -14.21 6.34
N THR A 89 7.76 -13.50 5.72
CA THR A 89 7.53 -13.54 4.27
C THR A 89 7.96 -12.24 3.62
N TRP A 90 8.93 -12.32 2.71
CA TRP A 90 9.38 -11.18 1.92
C TRP A 90 8.54 -11.02 0.66
N PHE A 91 8.27 -9.78 0.29
CA PHE A 91 7.60 -9.43 -0.95
C PHE A 91 8.20 -8.15 -1.55
N LYS A 92 8.12 -8.05 -2.88
CA LYS A 92 8.43 -6.81 -3.60
C LYS A 92 7.13 -6.06 -3.86
N ALA A 93 7.17 -4.73 -3.75
CA ALA A 93 6.05 -3.89 -4.12
C ALA A 93 6.50 -2.63 -4.88
N ARG A 94 5.61 -2.12 -5.71
CA ARG A 94 5.77 -0.86 -6.45
C ARG A 94 4.81 0.18 -5.90
N ILE A 95 5.33 1.36 -5.58
CA ILE A 95 4.54 2.47 -5.05
C ILE A 95 3.82 3.17 -6.21
N LEU A 96 2.51 3.32 -6.05
CA LEU A 96 1.65 4.03 -6.98
C LEU A 96 1.33 5.43 -6.47
N GLN A 97 1.24 5.59 -5.15
CA GLN A 97 1.04 6.88 -4.51
C GLN A 97 1.65 6.87 -3.10
N HIS A 98 2.44 7.90 -2.78
CA HIS A 98 2.89 8.14 -1.42
C HIS A 98 1.81 8.91 -0.65
N VAL A 99 1.44 8.44 0.54
CA VAL A 99 0.35 9.04 1.35
C VAL A 99 0.91 9.86 2.50
N ALA A 100 1.83 9.29 3.29
CA ALA A 100 2.46 9.97 4.41
C ALA A 100 3.75 9.25 4.88
N GLY A 101 4.61 9.95 5.62
CA GLY A 101 5.85 9.39 6.18
C GLY A 101 7.08 9.62 5.31
N ALA A 102 8.10 8.78 5.47
CA ALA A 102 9.38 8.93 4.77
C ALA A 102 9.26 8.53 3.29
N ASP A 103 9.98 9.22 2.40
CA ASP A 103 10.16 8.76 1.02
C ASP A 103 11.04 7.49 1.03
N ILE A 104 10.50 6.39 0.53
CA ILE A 104 11.16 5.09 0.48
C ILE A 104 11.54 4.67 -0.95
N GLY A 105 11.30 5.53 -1.94
CA GLY A 105 11.53 5.29 -3.37
C GLY A 105 10.28 4.83 -4.13
N ASP A 106 10.48 4.41 -5.38
CA ASP A 106 9.39 3.98 -6.29
C ASP A 106 9.05 2.47 -6.13
N GLU A 107 10.01 1.68 -5.65
CA GLU A 107 9.87 0.24 -5.39
C GLU A 107 10.59 -0.12 -4.09
N PHE A 108 10.10 -1.14 -3.39
CA PHE A 108 10.71 -1.62 -2.16
C PHE A 108 10.55 -3.13 -1.96
N TYR A 109 11.43 -3.68 -1.14
CA TYR A 109 11.25 -4.99 -0.52
C TYR A 109 10.78 -4.79 0.91
N ALA A 110 9.73 -5.49 1.28
CA ALA A 110 9.24 -5.50 2.65
C ALA A 110 9.02 -6.93 3.12
N VAL A 111 9.04 -7.07 4.43
CA VAL A 111 8.70 -8.29 5.14
C VAL A 111 7.35 -8.13 5.80
N THR A 112 6.67 -9.23 6.05
CA THR A 112 5.48 -9.26 6.88
C THR A 112 5.54 -10.51 7.74
N GLY A 113 4.94 -10.42 8.94
CA GLY A 113 4.77 -11.56 9.83
C GLY A 113 3.92 -12.67 9.20
N SER A 114 3.93 -13.85 9.84
CA SER A 114 3.15 -15.00 9.40
C SER A 114 1.64 -14.71 9.44
N HIS A 115 0.93 -15.14 8.41
CA HIS A 115 -0.53 -15.23 8.42
C HIS A 115 -0.97 -16.60 7.90
N TRP A 116 -2.03 -17.16 8.48
CA TRP A 116 -2.70 -18.33 7.93
C TRP A 116 -3.60 -17.88 6.79
N GLY A 117 -3.08 -17.89 5.57
CA GLY A 117 -3.81 -17.49 4.39
C GLY A 117 -2.92 -17.33 3.17
N ALA A 118 -3.59 -17.25 2.04
CA ALA A 118 -3.00 -17.10 0.74
C ALA A 118 -2.89 -15.61 0.41
N MET A 119 -1.69 -15.08 0.19
CA MET A 119 -1.56 -13.80 -0.50
C MET A 119 -1.57 -14.07 -2.00
N LYS A 120 -2.53 -13.47 -2.68
CA LYS A 120 -2.56 -13.42 -4.14
C LYS A 120 -1.75 -12.22 -4.62
N VAL A 121 -0.99 -12.42 -5.67
CA VAL A 121 -0.21 -11.38 -6.34
C VAL A 121 -0.35 -11.52 -7.85
N GLY A 122 -0.39 -10.40 -8.54
CA GLY A 122 -0.52 -10.36 -9.99
C GLY A 122 -1.32 -9.16 -10.47
N PRO A 123 -1.39 -8.92 -11.79
CA PRO A 123 -2.04 -7.74 -12.36
C PRO A 123 -3.54 -7.62 -12.08
N ALA A 124 -4.21 -8.75 -11.80
CA ALA A 124 -5.62 -8.78 -11.42
C ALA A 124 -5.87 -8.54 -9.92
N GLU A 125 -4.82 -8.46 -9.11
CA GLU A 125 -4.97 -8.16 -7.68
C GLU A 125 -5.00 -6.63 -7.47
N PRO A 126 -5.91 -6.13 -6.62
CA PRO A 126 -5.98 -4.70 -6.37
C PRO A 126 -4.70 -4.22 -5.68
N ALA A 127 -4.27 -3.01 -6.04
CA ALA A 127 -3.31 -2.26 -5.24
C ALA A 127 -3.85 -2.12 -3.81
N LYS A 128 -2.98 -1.89 -2.84
CA LYS A 128 -3.34 -1.80 -1.42
C LYS A 128 -2.75 -0.56 -0.81
N LEU A 129 -3.52 0.07 0.07
CA LEU A 129 -2.96 0.94 1.09
C LEU A 129 -2.19 0.06 2.08
N MET A 130 -0.95 0.41 2.39
CA MET A 130 -0.06 -0.36 3.27
C MET A 130 0.60 0.55 4.29
N LEU A 131 0.55 0.16 5.57
CA LEU A 131 1.34 0.78 6.62
C LEU A 131 2.64 0.01 6.82
N LEU A 132 3.74 0.70 6.59
CA LEU A 132 5.10 0.18 6.69
C LEU A 132 5.77 0.75 7.93
N ASN A 133 6.47 -0.10 8.66
CA ASN A 133 7.36 0.27 9.75
C ASN A 133 8.81 0.13 9.29
N SER A 134 9.64 1.13 9.56
CA SER A 134 11.02 1.19 9.11
C SER A 134 11.99 1.35 10.28
N ASN A 135 13.12 0.62 10.25
CA ASN A 135 14.27 0.82 11.15
C ASN A 135 15.42 1.56 10.45
N GLY A 136 15.17 2.15 9.28
CA GLY A 136 16.17 2.82 8.45
C GLY A 136 16.87 1.93 7.43
N THR A 137 16.78 0.59 7.51
CA THR A 137 17.40 -0.34 6.54
C THR A 137 16.44 -1.38 5.98
N ALA A 138 15.41 -1.75 6.75
CA ALA A 138 14.38 -2.69 6.38
C ALA A 138 12.98 -2.08 6.55
N LEU A 139 12.01 -2.67 5.85
CA LEU A 139 10.60 -2.31 5.90
C LEU A 139 9.77 -3.53 6.30
N GLU A 140 8.93 -3.39 7.32
CA GLU A 140 7.90 -4.37 7.68
C GLU A 140 6.52 -3.80 7.40
N MET A 141 5.73 -4.51 6.60
CA MET A 141 4.28 -4.30 6.60
C MET A 141 3.74 -4.94 7.88
N LEU A 142 3.20 -4.10 8.76
CA LEU A 142 2.60 -4.56 10.00
C LEU A 142 1.41 -5.49 9.70
N ARG A 143 1.28 -6.57 10.48
CA ARG A 143 0.29 -7.62 10.23
C ARG A 143 -1.14 -7.04 10.14
N TYR A 144 -1.86 -7.40 9.07
CA TYR A 144 -3.20 -6.90 8.75
C TYR A 144 -3.33 -5.37 8.59
N ARG A 145 -2.20 -4.64 8.50
CA ARG A 145 -2.17 -3.19 8.25
C ARG A 145 -2.11 -2.87 6.76
N SER A 146 -3.00 -3.49 6.01
CA SER A 146 -3.24 -3.17 4.61
C SER A 146 -4.73 -3.22 4.28
N TRP A 147 -5.14 -2.49 3.24
CA TRP A 147 -6.52 -2.46 2.74
C TRP A 147 -6.52 -2.33 1.22
N PRO A 148 -7.33 -3.08 0.47
CA PRO A 148 -7.41 -2.93 -0.97
C PRO A 148 -7.89 -1.53 -1.36
N VAL A 149 -7.31 -0.96 -2.41
CA VAL A 149 -7.79 0.29 -3.02
C VAL A 149 -8.41 0.00 -4.38
N THR A 150 -9.45 0.76 -4.71
CA THR A 150 -10.09 0.75 -6.01
C THR A 150 -9.72 2.03 -6.75
N ARG A 151 -9.42 1.91 -8.04
CA ARG A 151 -9.17 3.06 -8.90
C ARG A 151 -10.48 3.51 -9.54
N SER A 152 -10.85 4.78 -9.39
CA SER A 152 -11.96 5.39 -10.11
C SER A 152 -11.60 5.65 -11.57
N ARG A 153 -12.59 5.95 -12.40
CA ARG A 153 -12.43 6.19 -13.85
C ARG A 153 -11.55 7.41 -14.17
N ASP A 154 -11.51 8.40 -13.29
CA ASP A 154 -10.62 9.57 -13.37
C ASP A 154 -9.17 9.25 -12.91
N GLY A 155 -8.91 8.00 -12.51
CA GLY A 155 -7.60 7.50 -12.15
C GLY A 155 -7.22 7.67 -10.67
N GLN A 156 -8.10 8.20 -9.82
CA GLN A 156 -7.84 8.39 -8.38
C GLN A 156 -8.03 7.08 -7.59
N TYR A 157 -7.29 6.94 -6.48
CA TYR A 157 -7.40 5.78 -5.59
C TYR A 157 -8.37 6.04 -4.44
N HIS A 158 -9.18 5.03 -4.12
CA HIS A 158 -10.21 5.07 -3.11
C HIS A 158 -10.18 3.83 -2.21
N LEU A 159 -10.37 4.01 -0.91
CA LEU A 159 -10.66 2.94 0.03
C LEU A 159 -12.18 2.74 0.05
N VAL A 160 -12.68 1.75 -0.67
CA VAL A 160 -14.11 1.42 -0.65
C VAL A 160 -14.45 0.80 0.70
N ILE A 161 -15.50 1.32 1.35
CA ILE A 161 -15.93 0.91 2.68
C ILE A 161 -17.15 0.00 2.54
N GLN A 162 -16.96 -1.24 2.97
CA GLN A 162 -17.95 -2.31 2.87
C GLN A 162 -18.52 -2.72 4.23
N SER A 163 -17.82 -2.39 5.32
CA SER A 163 -18.25 -2.59 6.69
C SER A 163 -17.39 -1.74 7.62
N GLY A 164 -18.04 -1.09 8.59
CA GLY A 164 -17.38 -0.36 9.68
C GLY A 164 -16.22 0.60 9.31
N PRO A 165 -15.47 1.07 10.31
CA PRO A 165 -14.20 1.73 10.08
C PRO A 165 -13.10 0.71 9.71
N ILE A 166 -12.13 1.13 8.91
CA ILE A 166 -10.89 0.36 8.72
C ILE A 166 -10.15 0.38 10.06
N GLN A 167 -10.28 -0.71 10.83
CA GLN A 167 -9.92 -0.78 12.26
C GLN A 167 -8.46 -0.46 12.58
N TRP A 168 -7.59 -0.45 11.58
CA TRP A 168 -6.19 -0.14 11.77
C TRP A 168 -5.77 1.27 11.36
N LEU A 169 -6.63 2.01 10.67
CA LEU A 169 -6.42 3.43 10.45
C LEU A 169 -6.79 4.21 11.73
N PRO A 170 -6.28 5.44 11.90
CA PRO A 170 -6.73 6.31 12.97
C PRO A 170 -8.25 6.53 12.94
N CYS A 171 -8.89 6.64 14.11
CA CYS A 171 -10.34 6.82 14.21
C CYS A 171 -10.86 7.98 13.34
N TRP A 172 -10.11 9.08 13.27
CA TRP A 172 -10.49 10.25 12.48
C TRP A 172 -10.61 9.95 10.97
N ALA A 173 -9.93 8.92 10.45
CA ALA A 173 -10.02 8.56 9.04
C ALA A 173 -11.45 8.15 8.65
N SER A 174 -12.24 7.62 9.59
CA SER A 174 -13.66 7.31 9.35
C SER A 174 -14.48 8.56 9.00
N SER A 175 -14.11 9.74 9.50
CA SER A 175 -14.78 11.01 9.19
C SER A 175 -14.50 11.53 7.77
N LEU A 176 -13.52 10.95 7.06
CA LEU A 176 -13.23 11.29 5.67
C LEU A 176 -14.13 10.58 4.66
N MET A 177 -14.95 9.63 5.14
CA MET A 177 -15.86 8.85 4.33
C MET A 177 -16.83 9.76 3.60
N GLN A 178 -17.00 9.52 2.30
CA GLN A 178 -17.98 10.22 1.47
C GLN A 178 -18.80 9.22 0.68
N GLU A 179 -20.03 9.60 0.35
CA GLU A 179 -20.80 8.85 -0.63
C GLU A 179 -20.10 8.89 -1.99
N ILE A 180 -20.08 7.75 -2.67
CA ILE A 180 -19.52 7.62 -4.02
C ILE A 180 -20.65 7.53 -5.04
N ASP A 181 -20.43 7.97 -6.27
CA ASP A 181 -21.39 7.75 -7.36
C ASP A 181 -21.09 6.41 -8.05
N ASP A 182 -22.14 5.65 -8.39
CA ASP A 182 -22.01 4.38 -9.10
C ASP A 182 -21.30 4.53 -10.46
N GLY A 183 -21.41 5.71 -11.08
CA GLY A 183 -20.74 6.07 -12.33
C GLY A 183 -19.26 6.39 -12.21
N GLU A 184 -18.71 6.56 -11.00
CA GLU A 184 -17.29 6.89 -10.80
C GLU A 184 -16.38 5.66 -10.94
N PHE A 185 -16.92 4.45 -10.78
CA PHE A 185 -16.16 3.21 -10.70
C PHE A 185 -16.48 2.24 -11.85
N ALA A 186 -15.63 1.23 -12.03
CA ALA A 186 -15.92 0.13 -12.93
C ALA A 186 -17.12 -0.69 -12.42
N ALA A 187 -17.80 -1.39 -13.33
CA ALA A 187 -19.06 -2.09 -13.02
C ALA A 187 -18.86 -3.29 -12.08
N ASP A 188 -17.63 -3.79 -11.98
CA ASP A 188 -17.18 -4.88 -11.11
C ASP A 188 -17.17 -4.52 -9.62
N LEU A 189 -17.39 -3.25 -9.27
CA LEU A 189 -17.61 -2.84 -7.87
C LEU A 189 -18.98 -3.32 -7.34
N ALA A 190 -19.94 -3.59 -8.22
CA ALA A 190 -21.22 -4.18 -7.82
C ALA A 190 -21.07 -5.68 -7.56
N ILE A 191 -21.65 -6.15 -6.46
CA ILE A 191 -21.80 -7.57 -6.17
C ILE A 191 -23.23 -8.01 -6.48
N THR A 192 -23.41 -9.29 -6.76
CA THR A 192 -24.76 -9.83 -7.00
C THR A 192 -25.59 -9.79 -5.72
N ARG A 193 -26.92 -9.84 -5.85
CA ARG A 193 -27.81 -9.98 -4.69
C ARG A 193 -27.51 -11.23 -3.86
N GLU A 194 -27.12 -12.31 -4.51
CA GLU A 194 -26.70 -13.57 -3.86
C GLU A 194 -25.40 -13.41 -3.08
N GLU A 195 -24.39 -12.76 -3.66
CA GLU A 195 -23.13 -12.46 -2.97
C GLU A 195 -23.33 -11.54 -1.76
N TYR A 196 -24.23 -10.57 -1.88
CA TYR A 196 -24.59 -9.68 -0.78
C TYR A 196 -25.16 -10.48 0.40
N ASN A 197 -26.14 -11.35 0.15
CA ASN A 197 -26.79 -12.14 1.20
C ASN A 197 -25.85 -13.24 1.76
N SER A 198 -25.00 -13.85 0.93
CA SER A 198 -24.14 -14.97 1.37
C SER A 198 -22.94 -14.53 2.21
N ARG A 199 -22.56 -13.24 2.14
CA ARG A 199 -21.44 -12.67 2.88
C ARG A 199 -21.84 -11.98 4.17
N TRP A 200 -23.10 -12.13 4.60
CA TRP A 200 -23.70 -11.39 5.72
C TRP A 200 -23.57 -9.86 5.55
N ALA A 201 -23.53 -9.38 4.31
CA ALA A 201 -23.43 -7.94 4.04
C ALA A 201 -24.73 -7.20 4.41
N GLU A 202 -25.83 -7.93 4.68
CA GLU A 202 -27.03 -7.39 5.32
C GLU A 202 -26.77 -6.78 6.71
N ASP A 203 -25.80 -7.30 7.47
CA ASP A 203 -25.44 -6.74 8.79
C ASP A 203 -24.83 -5.34 8.65
N ASP A 204 -24.28 -5.04 7.48
CA ASP A 204 -23.69 -3.76 7.10
C ASP A 204 -24.54 -2.99 6.07
N ALA A 205 -25.87 -3.22 6.02
CA ALA A 205 -26.75 -2.64 5.00
C ALA A 205 -26.64 -1.12 4.82
N ALA A 206 -26.27 -0.38 5.87
CA ALA A 206 -26.03 1.07 5.79
C ALA A 206 -24.89 1.45 4.83
N TYR A 207 -23.93 0.56 4.61
CA TYR A 207 -22.77 0.74 3.73
C TYR A 207 -23.06 0.38 2.27
N TYR A 208 -24.28 -0.05 1.94
CA TYR A 208 -24.65 -0.45 0.59
C TYR A 208 -25.84 0.33 0.04
N ARG A 209 -25.86 0.50 -1.28
CA ARG A 209 -27.06 0.76 -2.08
C ARG A 209 -27.50 -0.57 -2.66
N VAL A 210 -28.67 -1.01 -2.26
CA VAL A 210 -29.18 -2.35 -2.57
C VAL A 210 -30.37 -2.22 -3.51
N THR A 211 -30.33 -3.01 -4.58
CA THR A 211 -31.41 -3.16 -5.56
C THR A 211 -31.94 -4.60 -5.54
N ALA A 212 -32.92 -4.92 -6.39
CA ALA A 212 -33.42 -6.28 -6.52
C ALA A 212 -32.31 -7.26 -6.95
N ASP A 213 -31.41 -6.82 -7.85
CA ASP A 213 -30.46 -7.71 -8.53
C ASP A 213 -29.01 -7.56 -8.05
N SER A 214 -28.68 -6.46 -7.38
CA SER A 214 -27.30 -6.14 -7.01
C SER A 214 -27.19 -5.30 -5.74
N ALA A 215 -26.01 -5.32 -5.13
CA ALA A 215 -25.62 -4.38 -4.09
C ALA A 215 -24.32 -3.67 -4.50
N ARG A 216 -24.25 -2.37 -4.21
CA ARG A 216 -23.06 -1.53 -4.46
C ARG A 216 -22.62 -0.86 -3.17
N PRO A 217 -21.31 -0.77 -2.89
CA PRO A 217 -20.80 0.04 -1.79
C PRO A 217 -21.27 1.48 -1.93
N ARG A 218 -21.75 2.07 -0.83
CA ARG A 218 -22.25 3.45 -0.78
C ARG A 218 -21.14 4.45 -0.56
N TYR A 219 -20.07 4.05 0.15
CA TYR A 219 -19.07 4.96 0.66
C TYR A 219 -17.64 4.57 0.28
N ALA A 220 -16.80 5.58 0.16
CA ALA A 220 -15.36 5.41 0.08
C ALA A 220 -14.60 6.56 0.77
N ILE A 221 -13.31 6.34 1.04
CA ILE A 221 -12.38 7.40 1.45
C ILE A 221 -11.41 7.63 0.28
N PRO A 222 -11.42 8.82 -0.37
CA PRO A 222 -10.41 9.17 -1.35
C PRO A 222 -9.02 9.20 -0.71
N VAL A 223 -8.04 8.54 -1.33
CA VAL A 223 -6.67 8.50 -0.80
C VAL A 223 -6.07 9.91 -0.69
N ALA A 224 -6.42 10.81 -1.62
CA ALA A 224 -6.01 12.22 -1.56
C ALA A 224 -6.50 12.93 -0.28
N ARG A 225 -7.71 12.63 0.22
CA ARG A 225 -8.21 13.17 1.49
C ARG A 225 -7.46 12.59 2.68
N LEU A 226 -7.14 11.30 2.63
CA LEU A 226 -6.33 10.64 3.65
C LEU A 226 -4.93 11.28 3.72
N GLN A 227 -4.29 11.48 2.57
CA GLN A 227 -3.01 12.18 2.44
C GLN A 227 -3.09 13.60 3.04
N GLN A 228 -4.14 14.35 2.72
CA GLN A 228 -4.33 15.69 3.29
C GLN A 228 -4.52 15.65 4.81
N GLY A 229 -5.26 14.67 5.34
CA GLY A 229 -5.44 14.50 6.79
C GLY A 229 -4.14 14.15 7.53
N PHE A 230 -3.21 13.48 6.87
CA PHE A 230 -1.89 13.16 7.44
C PHE A 230 -0.81 14.23 7.23
N LYS A 231 -1.08 15.29 6.46
CA LYS A 231 -0.07 16.30 6.09
C LYS A 231 0.60 16.94 7.30
N ASP A 232 -0.16 17.17 8.37
CA ASP A 232 0.30 17.86 9.58
C ASP A 232 0.27 16.96 10.82
N VAL A 233 0.05 15.65 10.64
CA VAL A 233 -0.07 14.68 11.74
C VAL A 233 1.11 13.71 11.69
N PRO A 234 2.00 13.71 12.70
CA PRO A 234 3.05 12.71 12.80
C PRO A 234 2.46 11.30 12.81
N LEU A 235 3.06 10.38 12.05
CA LEU A 235 2.64 8.98 12.05
C LEU A 235 3.16 8.29 13.32
N VAL A 236 2.33 8.21 14.36
CA VAL A 236 2.64 7.52 15.61
C VAL A 236 1.91 6.17 15.66
N ALA A 237 2.62 5.09 15.99
CA ALA A 237 2.05 3.73 15.97
C ALA A 237 0.81 3.56 16.87
N ALA A 238 0.75 4.30 17.98
CA ALA A 238 -0.40 4.30 18.89
C ALA A 238 -1.70 4.80 18.22
N ASP A 239 -1.59 5.64 17.19
CA ASP A 239 -2.74 6.23 16.51
C ASP A 239 -3.31 5.30 15.43
N PHE A 240 -2.58 4.26 15.01
CA PHE A 240 -3.00 3.29 13.98
C PHE A 240 -3.80 2.12 14.58
N SER A 241 -4.86 2.49 15.29
CA SER A 241 -5.90 1.59 15.81
C SER A 241 -7.19 2.38 16.01
N CYS A 242 -8.22 2.02 15.26
CA CYS A 242 -9.59 2.45 15.51
C CYS A 242 -10.30 1.36 16.28
N SER A 243 -10.33 1.48 17.60
CA SER A 243 -11.24 0.72 18.44
C SER A 243 -12.55 1.52 18.53
N PRO A 244 -13.63 1.14 17.84
CA PRO A 244 -14.93 1.70 18.19
C PRO A 244 -15.19 1.40 19.68
N PRO A 245 -15.84 2.30 20.43
CA PRO A 245 -16.28 1.96 21.78
C PRO A 245 -17.10 0.68 21.68
N ILE A 246 -16.71 -0.35 22.43
CA ILE A 246 -17.43 -1.62 22.51
C ILE A 246 -18.88 -1.25 22.88
N PRO A 247 -19.89 -1.63 22.07
CA PRO A 247 -21.27 -1.48 22.48
C PRO A 247 -21.45 -2.28 23.77
N VAL A 248 -21.69 -1.59 24.88
CA VAL A 248 -22.10 -2.24 26.12
C VAL A 248 -23.53 -2.72 25.85
N HIS A 249 -23.67 -4.00 25.54
CA HIS A 249 -24.96 -4.68 25.48
C HIS A 249 -25.46 -4.98 26.89
#